data_AF-A0A1W1WRS9-F1
#
_entry.id   AF-A0A1W1WRS9-F1
#
_cell.length_a   1.000
_cell.length_b   1.000
_cell.length_c   1.000
_cell.angle_alpha   90.00
_cell.angle_beta   90.00
_cell.angle_gamma   90.00
#
_symmetry.space_group_name_H-M   'P 1'
#
loop_
_entity.id
_entity.type
_entity.pdbx_description
1 polymer ?
#
loop_
_entity_poly.entity_id
_entity_poly.type
_entity_poly.pdbx_seq_one_letter_code
_entity_poly.pdbx_strand_id
1 'polypeptide(L)'
;MIIFGHPKIPSPPIITIKSKEEIAQIPANAIVAFAFDFDLLHYCRDNNITCAVWISSTTEAVYANALEAKFLLCNLPLAKEVQKVAENYLFDAKVIAKIDERLIEKAIEAAIDGVLLTNYTR
;
A
#
# COMPACT_ATOMS: atom_id res chain seq x y z
N MET A 1 -2.24 -13.91 0.31
CA MET A 1 -1.48 -12.78 0.87
C MET A 1 -0.41 -12.34 -0.12
N ILE A 2 -0.24 -11.05 -0.33
CA ILE A 2 0.83 -10.42 -1.13
C ILE A 2 2.05 -10.18 -0.25
N ILE A 3 3.26 -10.36 -0.77
CA ILE A 3 4.50 -10.16 0.00
C ILE A 3 5.40 -9.21 -0.77
N PHE A 4 5.72 -8.06 -0.17
CA PHE A 4 6.69 -7.10 -0.66
C PHE A 4 7.95 -7.10 0.21
N GLY A 5 9.09 -6.90 -0.45
CA GLY A 5 10.38 -6.66 0.22
C GLY A 5 11.18 -7.92 0.58
N HIS A 6 10.66 -9.14 0.41
CA HIS A 6 11.44 -10.35 0.68
C HIS A 6 12.45 -10.65 -0.45
N PRO A 7 13.74 -10.93 -0.16
CA PRO A 7 14.80 -11.02 -1.19
C PRO A 7 14.65 -12.21 -2.16
N LYS A 8 13.89 -13.25 -1.77
CA LYS A 8 13.64 -14.44 -2.60
C LYS A 8 12.24 -14.51 -3.20
N ILE A 9 11.38 -13.51 -2.93
CA ILE A 9 10.02 -13.48 -3.47
C ILE A 9 9.94 -12.25 -4.38
N PRO A 10 9.88 -12.45 -5.71
CA PRO A 10 9.79 -11.33 -6.64
C PRO A 10 8.52 -10.52 -6.40
N SER A 11 8.68 -9.20 -6.30
CA SER A 11 7.59 -8.24 -6.23
C SER A 11 8.01 -6.96 -6.92
N PRO A 12 7.08 -6.21 -7.55
CA PRO A 12 7.38 -4.86 -8.03
C PRO A 12 8.00 -4.00 -6.91
N PRO A 13 9.04 -3.19 -7.20
CA PRO A 13 9.61 -2.30 -6.22
C PRO A 13 8.60 -1.21 -5.86
N ILE A 14 8.50 -0.89 -4.58
CA ILE A 14 7.69 0.24 -4.09
C ILE A 14 8.63 1.41 -3.87
N ILE A 15 8.45 2.51 -4.61
CA ILE A 15 9.32 3.69 -4.56
C ILE A 15 8.54 4.85 -3.95
N THR A 16 9.05 5.39 -2.84
CA THR A 16 8.41 6.53 -2.18
C THR A 16 8.78 7.83 -2.87
N ILE A 17 7.80 8.66 -3.17
CA ILE A 17 7.95 10.03 -3.72
C ILE A 17 7.37 11.06 -2.78
N LYS A 18 7.71 12.33 -3.01
CA LYS A 18 7.10 13.48 -2.34
C LYS A 18 6.36 14.41 -3.30
N SER A 19 6.66 14.34 -4.59
CA SER A 19 6.00 15.20 -5.58
C SER A 19 5.82 14.53 -6.95
N LYS A 20 4.97 15.13 -7.79
CA LYS A 20 4.60 14.62 -9.13
C LYS A 20 5.82 14.56 -10.06
N GLU A 21 6.77 15.47 -9.87
CA GLU A 21 7.98 15.57 -10.70
C GLU A 21 8.87 14.33 -10.56
N GLU A 22 8.86 13.67 -9.39
CA GLU A 22 9.65 12.44 -9.15
C GLU A 22 9.10 11.23 -9.92
N ILE A 23 7.80 11.22 -10.26
CA ILE A 23 7.15 10.11 -10.96
C ILE A 23 7.80 9.85 -12.33
N ALA A 24 8.21 10.89 -13.03
CA ALA A 24 8.84 10.77 -14.35
C ALA A 24 10.18 10.00 -14.32
N GLN A 25 10.80 9.89 -13.13
CA GLN A 25 12.06 9.18 -12.92
C GLN A 25 11.85 7.73 -12.48
N ILE A 26 10.60 7.34 -12.21
CA ILE A 26 10.26 6.02 -11.69
C ILE A 26 10.17 5.00 -12.85
N PRO A 27 10.82 3.83 -12.74
CA PRO A 27 10.65 2.75 -13.70
C PRO A 27 9.18 2.33 -13.83
N ALA A 28 8.71 2.08 -15.06
CA ALA A 28 7.32 1.74 -15.33
C ALA A 28 6.82 0.46 -14.63
N ASN A 29 7.73 -0.41 -14.19
CA ASN A 29 7.40 -1.64 -13.45
C ASN A 29 7.38 -1.44 -11.92
N ALA A 30 7.62 -0.23 -11.42
CA ALA A 30 7.56 0.10 -10.00
C ALA A 30 6.17 0.58 -9.60
N ILE A 31 5.86 0.43 -8.31
CA ILE A 31 4.68 1.01 -7.68
C ILE A 31 5.09 2.33 -7.04
N VAL A 32 4.39 3.41 -7.39
CA VAL A 32 4.63 4.74 -6.81
C VAL A 32 3.97 4.79 -5.43
N ALA A 33 4.72 5.18 -4.39
CA ALA A 33 4.18 5.32 -3.04
C ALA A 33 4.31 6.72 -2.47
N PHE A 34 3.31 7.18 -1.72
CA PHE A 34 3.32 8.49 -1.07
C PHE A 34 2.39 8.51 0.13
N ALA A 35 2.55 9.50 1.02
CA ALA A 35 1.59 9.77 2.09
C ALA A 35 0.26 10.24 1.50
N PHE A 36 -0.86 9.93 2.15
CA PHE A 36 -2.18 10.33 1.66
C PHE A 36 -2.21 11.81 1.24
N ASP A 37 -2.49 12.02 -0.05
CA ASP A 37 -2.49 13.32 -0.71
C ASP A 37 -3.45 13.24 -1.91
N PHE A 38 -4.46 14.11 -1.92
CA PHE A 38 -5.49 14.12 -2.96
C PHE A 38 -4.92 14.46 -4.34
N ASP A 39 -3.98 15.41 -4.42
CA ASP A 39 -3.43 15.87 -5.70
C ASP A 39 -2.57 14.79 -6.35
N LEU A 40 -1.83 14.03 -5.57
CA LEU A 40 -1.05 12.88 -6.04
C LEU A 40 -1.95 11.70 -6.42
N LEU A 41 -3.00 11.42 -5.64
CA LEU A 41 -4.00 10.39 -5.95
C LEU A 41 -4.72 10.67 -7.27
N HIS A 42 -5.24 11.89 -7.45
CA HIS A 42 -5.87 12.31 -8.69
C HIS A 42 -4.91 12.20 -9.87
N TYR A 43 -3.67 12.68 -9.71
CA TYR A 43 -2.68 12.58 -10.76
C TYR A 43 -2.40 11.12 -11.15
N CYS A 44 -2.25 10.22 -10.17
CA CYS A 44 -2.02 8.81 -10.44
C CYS A 44 -3.21 8.18 -11.17
N ARG A 45 -4.43 8.40 -10.70
CA ARG A 45 -5.64 7.87 -11.32
C ARG A 45 -5.81 8.38 -12.75
N ASP A 46 -5.72 9.68 -12.96
CA ASP A 46 -5.97 10.31 -14.27
C ASP A 46 -4.89 9.91 -15.31
N ASN A 47 -3.72 9.43 -14.86
CA ASN A 47 -2.64 8.94 -15.72
C ASN A 47 -2.46 7.41 -15.67
N ASN A 48 -3.40 6.65 -15.08
CA ASN A 48 -3.33 5.19 -14.92
C ASN A 48 -2.04 4.67 -14.26
N ILE A 49 -1.51 5.41 -13.29
CA ILE A 49 -0.30 5.06 -12.55
C ILE A 49 -0.70 4.22 -11.34
N THR A 50 -0.13 3.01 -11.24
CA THR A 50 -0.35 2.15 -10.07
C THR A 50 0.33 2.76 -8.86
N CYS A 51 -0.47 3.13 -7.86
CA CYS A 51 0.02 3.73 -6.62
C CYS A 51 -0.29 2.91 -5.36
N ALA A 52 0.54 3.14 -4.34
CA ALA A 52 0.37 2.67 -2.98
C ALA A 52 0.34 3.88 -2.04
N VAL A 53 -0.61 3.93 -1.11
CA VAL A 53 -0.80 5.11 -0.26
C VAL A 53 -0.52 4.76 1.19
N TRP A 54 0.39 5.52 1.82
CA TRP A 54 0.57 5.46 3.27
C TRP A 54 -0.58 6.18 3.94
N ILE A 55 -1.47 5.41 4.57
CA ILE A 55 -2.66 5.90 5.27
C ILE A 55 -2.43 5.95 6.79
N SER A 56 -3.12 6.88 7.43
CA SER A 56 -3.09 7.12 8.87
C SER A 56 -4.43 6.86 9.57
N SER A 57 -5.51 6.65 8.80
CA SER A 57 -6.86 6.39 9.30
C SER A 57 -7.70 5.54 8.35
N THR A 58 -8.81 4.99 8.86
CA THR A 58 -9.82 4.30 8.03
C THR A 58 -10.51 5.24 7.05
N THR A 59 -10.64 6.52 7.38
CA THR A 59 -11.18 7.55 6.47
C THR A 59 -10.29 7.72 5.25
N GLU A 60 -8.98 7.85 5.44
CA GLU A 60 -8.01 7.92 4.33
C GLU A 60 -8.02 6.63 3.49
N ALA A 61 -8.22 5.47 4.12
CA ALA A 61 -8.37 4.20 3.40
C ALA A 61 -9.56 4.22 2.43
N VAL A 62 -10.72 4.69 2.88
CA VAL A 62 -11.92 4.83 2.05
C VAL A 62 -11.67 5.78 0.89
N TYR A 63 -11.07 6.95 1.16
CA TYR A 63 -10.77 7.93 0.11
C TYR A 63 -9.76 7.43 -0.91
N ALA A 64 -8.67 6.80 -0.45
CA ALA A 64 -7.66 6.23 -1.33
C ALA A 64 -8.23 5.10 -2.20
N ASN A 65 -9.07 4.22 -1.63
CA ASN A 65 -9.78 3.21 -2.41
C ASN A 65 -10.72 3.84 -3.46
N ALA A 66 -11.50 4.86 -3.07
CA ALA A 66 -12.40 5.57 -3.99
C ALA A 66 -11.65 6.32 -5.12
N LEU A 67 -10.36 6.62 -4.91
CA LEU A 67 -9.45 7.21 -5.89
C LEU A 67 -8.54 6.16 -6.54
N GLU A 68 -8.95 4.89 -6.51
CA GLU A 68 -8.34 3.77 -7.23
C GLU A 68 -6.89 3.45 -6.83
N ALA A 69 -6.49 3.82 -5.60
CA ALA A 69 -5.22 3.35 -5.05
C ALA A 69 -5.17 1.82 -5.02
N LYS A 70 -4.08 1.22 -5.51
CA LYS A 70 -4.00 -0.24 -5.61
C LYS A 70 -3.66 -0.89 -4.26
N PHE A 71 -2.88 -0.19 -3.45
CA PHE A 71 -2.40 -0.69 -2.16
C PHE A 71 -2.55 0.38 -1.07
N LEU A 72 -3.02 -0.04 0.10
CA LEU A 72 -3.14 0.79 1.30
C LEU A 72 -2.08 0.35 2.30
N LEU A 73 -1.04 1.15 2.47
CA LEU A 73 0.10 0.85 3.32
C LEU A 73 -0.12 1.45 4.71
N CYS A 74 -0.03 0.62 5.76
CA CYS A 74 -0.14 1.09 7.15
C CYS A 74 0.56 0.15 8.14
N ASN A 75 0.59 0.51 9.42
CA ASN A 75 1.05 -0.39 10.47
C ASN A 75 0.01 -1.51 10.71
N LEU A 76 0.45 -2.62 11.33
CA LEU A 76 -0.42 -3.77 11.56
C LEU A 76 -1.70 -3.47 12.38
N PRO A 77 -1.67 -2.65 13.45
CA PRO A 77 -2.89 -2.28 14.17
C PRO A 77 -3.94 -1.61 13.26
N LEU A 78 -3.54 -0.60 12.48
CA LEU A 78 -4.44 0.08 11.55
C LEU A 78 -4.88 -0.86 10.42
N ALA A 79 -3.99 -1.71 9.91
CA ALA A 79 -4.32 -2.69 8.87
C ALA A 79 -5.48 -3.60 9.31
N LYS A 80 -5.53 -4.03 10.58
CA LYS A 80 -6.63 -4.84 11.11
C LYS A 80 -7.97 -4.11 11.10
N GLU A 81 -7.96 -2.81 11.39
CA GLU A 81 -9.17 -1.98 11.34
C GLU A 81 -9.62 -1.76 9.90
N VAL A 82 -8.69 -1.41 9.03
CA VAL A 82 -8.94 -1.15 7.60
C VAL A 82 -9.39 -2.41 6.87
N GLN A 83 -8.83 -3.59 7.17
CA GLN A 83 -9.22 -4.86 6.55
C GLN A 83 -10.71 -5.16 6.78
N LYS A 84 -11.24 -4.90 7.98
CA LYS A 84 -12.68 -5.07 8.26
C LYS A 84 -13.53 -4.12 7.42
N VAL A 85 -13.08 -2.88 7.24
CA VAL A 85 -13.77 -1.90 6.37
C VAL A 85 -13.70 -2.38 4.92
N ALA A 86 -12.52 -2.79 4.45
CA ALA A 86 -12.29 -3.28 3.10
C ALA A 86 -13.18 -4.48 2.75
N GLU A 87 -13.36 -5.42 3.67
CA GLU A 87 -14.24 -6.59 3.50
C GLU A 87 -15.72 -6.20 3.46
N ASN A 88 -16.16 -5.31 4.36
CA ASN A 88 -17.56 -4.87 4.42
C ASN A 88 -17.97 -4.03 3.21
N TYR A 89 -17.05 -3.24 2.65
CA TYR A 89 -17.29 -2.35 1.52
C TYR A 89 -16.70 -2.86 0.20
N LEU A 90 -16.16 -4.08 0.19
CA LEU A 90 -15.59 -4.75 -0.98
C LEU A 90 -14.55 -3.89 -1.72
N PHE A 91 -13.54 -3.41 -1.00
CA PHE A 91 -12.47 -2.59 -1.60
C PHE A 91 -11.74 -3.34 -2.72
N ASP A 92 -11.45 -2.62 -3.80
CA ASP A 92 -10.55 -3.08 -4.87
C ASP A 92 -9.08 -2.97 -4.45
N ALA A 93 -8.77 -2.00 -3.59
CA ALA A 93 -7.46 -1.80 -2.99
C ALA A 93 -7.10 -2.96 -2.05
N LYS A 94 -5.81 -3.30 -1.97
CA LYS A 94 -5.29 -4.32 -1.03
C LYS A 94 -4.66 -3.69 0.19
N VAL A 95 -5.02 -4.18 1.38
CA VAL A 95 -4.47 -3.70 2.65
C VAL A 95 -3.12 -4.35 2.92
N ILE A 96 -2.05 -3.56 2.98
CA ILE A 96 -0.67 -4.03 3.16
C ILE A 96 -0.11 -3.55 4.49
N ALA A 97 0.16 -4.48 5.41
CA ALA A 97 0.76 -4.17 6.69
C ALA A 97 2.28 -4.06 6.58
N LYS A 98 2.86 -2.91 6.95
CA LYS A 98 4.30 -2.74 7.12
C LYS A 98 4.75 -3.39 8.43
N ILE A 99 5.52 -4.47 8.35
CA ILE A 99 5.90 -5.29 9.51
C ILE A 99 7.30 -5.87 9.40
N ASP A 100 7.85 -6.26 10.55
CA ASP A 100 8.97 -7.19 10.65
C ASP A 100 8.50 -8.61 10.25
N GLU A 101 9.36 -9.40 9.60
CA GLU A 101 9.05 -10.76 9.16
C GLU A 101 8.56 -11.68 10.30
N ARG A 102 9.07 -11.48 11.53
CA ARG A 102 8.65 -12.24 12.72
C ARG A 102 7.18 -12.04 13.08
N LEU A 103 6.52 -11.04 12.52
CA LEU A 103 5.11 -10.73 12.75
C LEU A 103 4.20 -11.23 11.64
N ILE A 104 4.70 -11.96 10.63
CA ILE A 104 3.88 -12.49 9.53
C ILE A 104 2.72 -13.35 10.07
N GLU A 105 2.95 -14.21 11.06
CA GLU A 105 1.89 -15.02 11.67
C GLU A 105 0.74 -14.15 12.21
N LYS A 106 1.05 -12.99 12.81
CA LYS A 106 0.02 -12.04 13.28
C LYS A 106 -0.76 -11.38 12.15
N ALA A 107 -0.17 -11.25 10.96
CA ALA A 107 -0.85 -10.75 9.77
C ALA A 107 -1.74 -11.83 9.14
N ILE A 108 -1.29 -13.10 9.17
CA ILE A 108 -2.08 -14.27 8.74
C ILE A 108 -3.32 -14.43 9.62
N GLU A 109 -3.16 -14.44 10.94
CA GLU A 109 -4.27 -14.51 11.92
C GLU A 109 -5.29 -13.38 11.72
N ALA A 110 -4.83 -12.23 11.23
CA ALA A 110 -5.66 -11.06 10.96
C ALA A 110 -6.21 -11.00 9.53
N ALA A 111 -5.96 -12.02 8.71
CA ALA A 111 -6.39 -12.12 7.32
C ALA A 111 -6.00 -10.90 6.46
N ILE A 112 -4.86 -10.26 6.73
CA ILE A 112 -4.41 -9.08 5.98
C ILE A 112 -4.07 -9.48 4.53
N ASP A 113 -4.49 -8.68 3.55
CA ASP A 113 -4.25 -8.96 2.13
C ASP A 113 -2.76 -9.11 1.79
N GLY A 114 -1.88 -8.35 2.45
CA GLY A 114 -0.44 -8.43 2.22
C GLY A 114 0.45 -7.78 3.27
N VAL A 115 1.75 -7.95 3.09
CA VAL A 115 2.77 -7.40 3.99
C VAL A 115 3.89 -6.72 3.22
N LEU A 116 4.45 -5.66 3.81
CA LEU A 116 5.69 -5.02 3.38
C LEU A 116 6.75 -5.22 4.45
N LEU A 117 7.75 -6.06 4.17
CA LEU A 117 8.74 -6.51 5.14
C LEU A 117 9.84 -5.47 5.36
N THR A 118 10.00 -5.00 6.60
CA THR A 118 10.99 -3.95 6.94
C THR A 118 12.42 -4.45 7.04
N ASN A 119 12.61 -5.75 7.30
CA ASN A 119 13.93 -6.32 7.62
C ASN A 119 14.85 -6.44 6.38
N TYR A 120 14.26 -6.26 5.20
CA TYR A 120 14.90 -6.45 3.92
C TYR A 120 14.84 -5.19 3.04
N THR A 121 13.94 -4.26 3.35
CA THR A 121 13.91 -2.93 2.76
C THR A 121 14.95 -2.06 3.48
N ARG A 122 16.04 -1.72 2.79
CA ARG A 122 17.02 -0.73 3.25
C ARG A 122 16.52 0.69 3.02
#